data_AF-A0A1I5CXL0-F1
#
_entry.id   AF-A0A1I5CXL0-F1
#
_cell.length_a   1.000
_cell.length_b   1.000
_cell.length_c   1.000
_cell.angle_alpha   90.00
_cell.angle_beta   90.00
_cell.angle_gamma   90.00
#
_symmetry.space_group_name_H-M   'P 1'
#
loop_
_entity.id
_entity.type
_entity.pdbx_description
1 polymer ?
#
loop_
_entity_poly.entity_id
_entity_poly.type
_entity_poly.pdbx_seq_one_letter_code
_entity_poly.pdbx_strand_id
1 'polypeptide(L)' 'MAVIATLTAYLAGAFGNVGEAEADTLCMNQLLPNKLQDQLCFRTDKALSCLEFIEGEKIWLNK' A
#
# COMPACT_ATOMS: atom_id res chain seq x y z
N MET A 1 6.28 -3.22 13.45
CA MET A 1 5.80 -1.87 13.05
C MET A 1 4.38 -1.94 12.50
N ALA A 2 3.56 -0.90 12.65
CA ALA A 2 2.24 -0.83 12.01
C ALA A 2 2.40 -0.63 10.49
N VAL A 3 1.50 -1.17 9.67
CA VAL A 3 1.55 -1.08 8.19
C VAL A 3 1.75 0.36 7.72
N ILE A 4 1.00 1.29 8.33
CA ILE A 4 1.08 2.72 8.05
C ILE A 4 2.51 3.24 8.27
N ALA A 5 3.17 2.86 9.38
CA ALA A 5 4.53 3.32 9.65
C ALA A 5 5.54 2.83 8.61
N THR A 6 5.41 1.57 8.18
CA THR A 6 6.29 0.99 7.15
C THR A 6 6.05 1.63 5.78
N LEU A 7 4.80 1.85 5.39
CA LEU A 7 4.45 2.53 4.13
C LEU A 7 4.87 4.00 4.12
N THR A 8 4.66 4.72 5.22
CA THR A 8 5.12 6.11 5.36
C THR A 8 6.64 6.21 5.27
N ALA A 9 7.38 5.29 5.90
CA ALA A 9 8.84 5.24 5.78
C ALA A 9 9.29 4.96 4.34
N TYR A 10 8.57 4.10 3.62
CA TYR A 10 8.84 3.82 2.21
C TYR A 10 8.58 5.02 1.31
N LEU A 11 7.43 5.69 1.47
CA LEU A 11 7.13 6.90 0.72
C LEU A 11 8.10 8.06 1.05
N ALA A 12 8.69 8.06 2.24
CA ALA A 12 9.72 9.01 2.64
C ALA A 12 11.14 8.65 2.13
N GLY A 13 11.29 7.55 1.38
CA GLY A 13 12.57 7.12 0.81
C GLY A 13 13.50 6.40 1.79
N ALA A 14 13.00 5.95 2.95
CA ALA A 14 13.84 5.31 3.98
C ALA A 14 14.43 3.95 3.55
N PHE A 15 13.91 3.34 2.48
CA PHE A 15 14.38 2.06 1.93
C PHE A 15 15.12 2.20 0.60
N GLY A 16 15.36 3.43 0.12
CA GLY A 16 15.84 3.71 -1.24
C GLY A 16 14.82 4.55 -2.02
N ASN A 17 15.03 4.75 -3.33
CA ASN A 17 14.07 5.53 -4.11
C ASN A 17 12.76 4.75 -4.23
N VAL A 18 11.65 5.47 -4.07
CA VAL A 18 10.31 4.89 -4.23
C VAL A 18 10.20 4.28 -5.62
N GLY A 19 9.93 2.98 -5.65
CA GLY A 19 9.80 2.21 -6.87
C GLY A 19 11.08 1.51 -7.35
N GLU A 20 12.21 1.66 -6.67
CA GLU A 20 13.33 0.74 -6.93
C GLU A 20 12.98 -0.67 -6.44
N ALA A 21 13.34 -1.68 -7.24
CA ALA A 21 13.02 -3.07 -6.91
C ALA A 21 13.55 -3.48 -5.51
N GLU A 22 14.71 -2.94 -5.12
CA GLU A 22 15.32 -3.17 -3.81
C GLU A 22 14.54 -2.47 -2.69
N ALA A 23 14.17 -1.21 -2.86
CA ALA A 23 13.37 -0.45 -1.89
C ALA A 23 11.99 -1.09 -1.67
N ASP A 24 11.35 -1.54 -2.75
CA ASP A 24 10.07 -2.26 -2.71
C ASP A 24 10.19 -3.57 -1.95
N THR A 25 11.25 -4.34 -2.23
CA THR A 25 11.49 -5.63 -1.57
C THR A 25 11.74 -5.46 -0.08
N LEU A 26 12.52 -4.45 0.31
CA LEU A 26 12.76 -4.13 1.71
C LEU A 26 11.46 -3.71 2.43
N CYS A 27 10.65 -2.85 1.80
CA CYS A 27 9.35 -2.46 2.34
C CYS A 27 8.42 -3.66 2.52
N MET A 28 8.29 -4.52 1.50
CA MET A 28 7.45 -5.72 1.54
C MET A 28 7.90 -6.70 2.63
N ASN A 29 9.20 -6.92 2.79
CA ASN A 29 9.74 -7.79 3.84
C ASN A 29 9.41 -7.28 5.25
N GLN A 30 9.32 -5.96 5.44
CA GLN A 30 8.93 -5.34 6.71
C GLN A 30 7.41 -5.36 6.97
N LEU A 31 6.60 -5.74 5.98
CA LEU A 31 5.15 -5.91 6.09
C LEU A 31 4.72 -7.35 6.43
N LEU A 32 5.63 -8.32 6.33
CA LEU A 32 5.41 -9.75 6.63
C LEU A 32 5.42 -10.06 8.15
N PRO A 33 4.76 -11.14 8.61
CA PRO A 33 4.10 -12.18 7.81
C PRO A 33 2.58 -12.00 7.64
N ASN A 34 1.91 -11.18 8.45
CA ASN A 34 0.44 -11.19 8.56
C ASN A 34 -0.24 -9.82 8.41
N LYS A 35 0.41 -8.80 7.83
CA LYS A 35 -0.16 -7.43 7.87
C LYS A 35 -0.81 -6.94 6.57
N LEU A 36 -0.82 -7.76 5.52
CA LEU A 36 -1.40 -7.43 4.21
C LEU A 36 -2.49 -8.42 3.78
N GLN A 37 -3.20 -9.08 4.72
CA GLN A 37 -4.23 -10.05 4.34
C GLN A 37 -5.39 -9.42 3.54
N ASP A 38 -5.69 -8.14 3.75
CA ASP A 38 -6.80 -7.43 3.11
C ASP A 38 -6.35 -6.17 2.34
N GLN A 39 -5.10 -6.10 1.89
CA GLN A 39 -4.57 -4.92 1.19
C GLN A 39 -3.97 -5.28 -0.17
N LEU A 40 -4.47 -4.61 -1.21
CA LEU A 40 -3.95 -4.67 -2.56
C LEU A 40 -3.14 -3.41 -2.86
N CYS A 41 -1.88 -3.57 -3.29
CA CYS A 41 -1.04 -2.46 -3.73
C CYS A 41 -1.01 -2.38 -5.26
N PHE A 42 -1.39 -1.23 -5.81
CA PHE A 42 -1.30 -0.93 -7.24
C PHE A 42 -0.26 0.16 -7.47
N ARG A 43 0.81 -0.20 -8.17
CA ARG A 43 1.99 0.68 -8.30
C ARG A 43 2.08 1.43 -9.63
N THR A 44 1.62 0.82 -10.72
CA THR A 44 1.82 1.35 -12.07
C THR A 44 0.52 1.93 -12.62
N ASP A 45 0.62 2.93 -13.49
CA ASP A 45 -0.53 3.48 -14.20
C ASP A 45 -1.30 2.39 -14.95
N LYS A 46 -0.59 1.40 -15.50
CA LYS A 46 -1.20 0.22 -16.13
C LYS A 46 -2.02 -0.59 -15.13
N ALA A 47 -1.50 -0.86 -13.93
CA ALA A 47 -2.24 -1.59 -12.90
C ALA A 47 -3.45 -0.79 -12.39
N LEU A 48 -3.29 0.53 -12.22
CA LEU A 48 -4.38 1.44 -11.85
C LEU A 48 -5.47 1.51 -12.93
N SER A 49 -5.09 1.49 -14.21
CA SER A 49 -6.03 1.51 -15.34
C SER A 49 -6.91 0.26 -15.44
N CYS A 50 -6.53 -0.82 -14.76
CA CYS A 50 -7.33 -2.04 -14.67
C CYS A 50 -8.42 -1.96 -13.59
N LEU A 51 -8.45 -0.90 -12.78
CA LEU A 51 -9.46 -0.71 -11.74
C LEU A 51 -10.71 -0.08 -12.34
N GLU A 52 -11.86 -0.69 -12.06
CA GLU A 52 -13.17 -0.16 -12.42
C GLU A 52 -13.96 0.16 -11.14
N PHE A 53 -14.55 1.34 -11.10
CA PHE A 53 -15.46 1.70 -10.00
C PHE A 53 -16.77 0.92 -10.17
N ILE A 54 -17.12 0.12 -9.17
CA ILE A 54 -18.37 -0.66 -9.17
C ILE A 54 -19.45 0.06 -8.34
N GLU A 55 -19.17 0.30 -7.06
CA GLU A 55 -20.11 0.95 -6.15
C GLU A 55 -19.38 1.61 -4.96
N GLY A 56 -20.09 2.46 -4.21
CA GLY A 56 -19.61 3.05 -2.97
C GLY A 56 -20.77 3.34 -2.04
N GLU A 57 -20.71 2.82 -0.80
CA GLU A 57 -21.73 3.06 0.22
C GLU A 57 -21.35 4.24 1.10
N LYS A 58 -22.30 5.15 1.32
CA LYS A 58 -22.14 6.24 2.27
C LYS A 58 -22.55 5.78 3.67
N ILE A 59 -21.57 5.51 4.52
CA ILE A 59 -21.82 5.15 5.92
C ILE A 59 -22.02 6.43 6.75
N TRP A 60 -23.19 6.55 7.37
CA TRP A 60 -23.46 7.57 8.37
C TRP A 60 -23.12 7.01 9.76
N LEU A 61 -22.05 7.52 10.38
CA LEU A 61 -21.75 7.20 11.77
C LEU A 61 -22.72 7.98 12.66
N ASN A 62 -23.75 7.30 13.17
CA ASN A 62 -24.62 7.88 14.18
C ASN A 62 -23.82 8.07 15.49
N LYS A 63 -23.93 9.25 16.08
CA LYS A 63 -23.30 9.62 17.36
C LYS A 63 -23.98 8.96 18.54
#